data_AF-A0A1Y0CZN3-F1
#
_entry.id   AF-A0A1Y0CZN3-F1
#
_cell.length_a   1.000
_cell.length_b   1.000
_cell.length_c   1.000
_cell.angle_alpha   90.00
_cell.angle_beta   90.00
_cell.angle_gamma   90.00
#
_symmetry.space_group_name_H-M   'P 1'
#
loop_
_entity.id
_entity.type
_entity.pdbx_description
1 polymer ?
#
loop_
_entity_poly.entity_id
_entity_poly.type
_entity_poly.pdbx_seq_one_letter_code
_entity_poly.pdbx_strand_id
1 'polypeptide(L)' 'MKHITRTLSDDLQQHIEVELASLAPPVLDGRMDALLWCQDMIFRCISPECAAAYLKRHHNIEVTLTA' A
#
# COMPACT_ATOMS: atom_id res chain seq x y z
N MET A 1 -1.27 -10.11 -24.47
CA MET A 1 -1.52 -10.45 -23.06
C MET A 1 -2.59 -9.49 -22.54
N LYS A 2 -3.76 -9.99 -22.12
CA LYS A 2 -4.86 -9.13 -21.66
C LYS A 2 -4.51 -8.60 -20.27
N HIS A 3 -4.39 -7.28 -20.11
CA HIS A 3 -4.35 -6.63 -18.80
C HIS A 3 -5.69 -6.88 -18.12
N ILE A 4 -5.75 -7.88 -17.25
CA ILE A 4 -6.88 -8.06 -16.35
C ILE A 4 -6.67 -7.03 -15.25
N THR A 5 -7.26 -5.84 -15.41
CA THR A 5 -7.40 -4.89 -14.31
C THR A 5 -8.39 -5.52 -13.33
N ARG A 6 -7.86 -6.30 -12.37
CA ARG A 6 -8.64 -6.86 -11.26
C ARG A 6 -9.08 -5.69 -10.39
N THR A 7 -10.29 -5.20 -10.59
CA THR A 7 -10.88 -4.20 -9.71
C THR A 7 -11.12 -4.86 -8.35
N LEU A 8 -10.46 -4.34 -7.30
CA LEU A 8 -10.77 -4.73 -5.92
C LEU A 8 -12.23 -4.34 -5.62
N SER A 9 -12.92 -5.14 -4.80
CA SER A 9 -14.20 -4.72 -4.23
C SER A 9 -13.98 -3.58 -3.23
N ASP A 10 -14.92 -2.64 -3.15
CA ASP A 10 -14.86 -1.48 -2.24
C ASP A 10 -14.70 -1.92 -0.78
N ASP A 11 -15.43 -2.96 -0.35
CA ASP A 11 -15.34 -3.50 1.02
C ASP A 11 -13.94 -4.03 1.36
N LEU A 12 -13.32 -4.74 0.40
CA LEU A 12 -11.97 -5.30 0.58
C LEU A 12 -10.93 -4.18 0.60
N GLN A 13 -11.10 -3.17 -0.24
CA GLN A 13 -10.21 -2.02 -0.27
C GLN A 13 -10.29 -1.24 1.04
N GLN A 14 -11.50 -0.97 1.53
CA GLN A 14 -11.71 -0.30 2.81
C GLN A 14 -11.10 -1.09 3.97
N HIS A 15 -11.24 -2.41 3.97
CA HIS A 15 -10.61 -3.26 4.99
C HIS A 15 -9.08 -3.11 4.98
N ILE A 16 -8.45 -3.19 3.80
CA ILE A 16 -7.00 -3.00 3.67
C ILE A 16 -6.56 -1.60 4.15
N GLU A 17 -7.30 -0.55 3.80
CA GLU A 17 -6.98 0.82 4.22
C GLU A 17 -7.06 0.99 5.74
N VAL A 18 -8.05 0.36 6.39
CA VAL A 18 -8.17 0.34 7.86
C VAL A 18 -6.98 -0.37 8.49
N GLU A 19 -6.59 -1.54 7.96
CA GLU A 19 -5.42 -2.27 8.43
C GLU A 19 -4.16 -1.41 8.30
N LEU A 20 -3.91 -0.81 7.12
CA LEU A 20 -2.74 0.04 6.88
C LEU A 20 -2.71 1.27 7.80
N ALA A 21 -3.85 1.90 8.06
CA ALA A 21 -3.95 3.04 8.98
C ALA A 21 -3.60 2.64 10.42
N SER A 22 -3.94 1.42 10.84
CA SER A 22 -3.63 0.91 12.18
C SER A 22 -2.13 0.68 12.43
N LEU A 23 -1.33 0.56 11.36
CA LEU A 23 0.10 0.24 11.46
C LEU A 23 0.98 1.42 11.88
N ALA A 24 0.45 2.64 11.92
CA ALA A 24 1.23 3.87 12.12
C ALA A 24 2.50 3.88 11.24
N PRO A 25 2.35 3.97 9.90
CA PRO A 25 3.42 3.70 8.94
C PRO A 25 4.67 4.54 9.25
N PRO A 26 5.84 3.93 9.55
CA PRO A 26 7.06 4.68 9.91
C PRO A 26 7.60 5.54 8.75
N VAL A 27 7.10 5.33 7.53
CA VAL A 27 7.31 6.21 6.38
C VAL A 27 6.76 7.63 6.61
N LEU A 28 5.69 7.79 7.39
CA LEU A 28 5.10 9.11 7.67
C LEU A 28 6.00 9.98 8.55
N ASP A 29 6.81 9.36 9.40
CA ASP A 29 7.78 10.04 10.26
C ASP A 29 9.19 10.09 9.64
N GLY A 30 9.36 9.61 8.40
CA GLY A 30 10.66 9.53 7.73
C GLY A 30 11.64 8.50 8.33
N ARG A 31 11.16 7.62 9.21
CA ARG A 31 11.99 6.57 9.86
C ARG A 31 12.26 5.38 8.95
N MET A 32 11.53 5.27 7.85
CA MET A 32 11.64 4.17 6.90
C MET A 32 11.34 4.62 5.48
N ASP A 33 12.02 4.04 4.51
CA ASP A 33 11.74 4.29 3.10
C ASP A 33 10.37 3.74 2.69
N ALA A 34 9.66 4.47 1.82
CA ALA A 34 8.31 4.13 1.41
C ALA A 34 8.25 2.82 0.61
N LEU A 35 9.24 2.56 -0.26
CA LEU A 35 9.33 1.31 -1.01
C LEU A 35 9.53 0.12 -0.07
N LEU A 36 10.43 0.27 0.91
CA LEU A 36 10.70 -0.77 1.89
C LEU A 36 9.45 -1.09 2.73
N TRP A 37 8.73 -0.07 3.18
CA TRP A 37 7.47 -0.28 3.91
C TRP A 37 6.41 -0.97 3.07
N CYS A 38 6.25 -0.60 1.80
CA CYS A 38 5.33 -1.27 0.89
C CYS A 38 5.71 -2.75 0.68
N GLN A 39 7.00 -3.07 0.57
CA GLN A 39 7.46 -4.47 0.42
C GLN A 39 7.20 -5.29 1.69
N ASP A 40 7.39 -4.72 2.88
CA ASP A 40 7.13 -5.38 4.16
C ASP A 40 5.66 -5.75 4.36
N MET A 41 4.73 -5.11 3.65
CA MET A 41 3.30 -5.43 3.74
C MET A 41 2.96 -6.85 3.27
N ILE A 42 3.83 -7.48 2.48
CA ILE A 42 3.68 -8.90 2.08
C ILE A 42 3.61 -9.80 3.31
N PHE A 43 4.40 -9.52 4.36
CA PHE A 43 4.38 -10.29 5.62
C PHE A 43 3.06 -10.15 6.39
N ARG A 44 2.25 -9.13 6.05
CA ARG A 44 0.92 -8.87 6.60
C ARG A 44 -0.20 -9.27 5.64
N CYS A 45 0.12 -10.03 4.59
CA CYS A 45 -0.82 -10.46 3.54
C CYS A 45 -1.49 -9.29 2.78
N ILE A 46 -0.86 -8.11 2.76
CA ILE A 46 -1.29 -6.95 1.98
C ILE A 46 -0.34 -6.78 0.81
N SER A 47 -0.88 -6.55 -0.40
CA SER A 47 -0.03 -6.38 -1.58
C SER A 47 0.75 -5.05 -1.49
N PRO A 48 2.02 -4.99 -1.91
CA PRO A 48 2.79 -3.74 -1.94
C PRO A 48 2.10 -2.63 -2.73
N GLU A 49 1.38 -2.98 -3.79
CA GLU A 49 0.62 -2.05 -4.62
C GLU A 49 -0.53 -1.41 -3.84
N CYS A 50 -1.22 -2.18 -2.99
CA CYS A 50 -2.28 -1.64 -2.13
C CYS A 50 -1.70 -0.64 -1.11
N ALA A 51 -0.54 -0.98 -0.53
CA ALA A 51 0.17 -0.10 0.39
C ALA A 51 0.65 1.20 -0.29
N ALA A 52 1.21 1.09 -1.50
CA ALA A 52 1.63 2.22 -2.31
C ALA A 52 0.44 3.10 -2.73
N ALA A 53 -0.68 2.49 -3.12
CA ALA A 53 -1.90 3.21 -3.46
C ALA A 53 -2.47 3.98 -2.27
N TYR A 54 -2.45 3.37 -1.07
CA TYR A 54 -2.84 4.03 0.18
C TYR A 54 -1.96 5.25 0.47
N LEU A 55 -0.63 5.11 0.39
CA LEU A 55 0.31 6.21 0.60
C LEU A 55 0.09 7.36 -0.39
N LYS A 56 -0.13 7.05 -1.67
CA LYS A 56 -0.42 8.05 -2.69
C LYS A 56 -1.73 8.78 -2.41
N ARG A 57 -2.79 8.05 -2.04
CA ARG A 57 -4.14 8.62 -1.86
C ARG A 57 -4.26 9.46 -0.58
N HIS A 58 -3.72 8.98 0.54
CA HIS A 58 -3.95 9.60 1.86
C HIS A 58 -2.82 10.53 2.29
N HIS A 59 -1.60 10.31 1.79
CA HIS A 59 -0.40 11.02 2.23
C HIS A 59 0.36 11.71 1.10
N ASN A 60 -0.12 11.59 -0.16
CA ASN A 60 0.52 12.15 -1.36
C ASN A 60 1.98 11.69 -1.54
N ILE A 61 2.31 10.49 -1.06
CA ILE A 61 3.64 9.87 -1.20
C ILE A 61 3.60 8.94 -2.42
N GLU A 62 4.39 9.26 -3.45
CA GLU A 62 4.53 8.39 -4.62
C GLU A 62 5.58 7.31 -4.39
N VAL A 63 5.20 6.05 -4.60
CA VAL A 63 6.09 4.90 -4.52
C VAL A 63 6.18 4.25 -5.89
N THR A 64 7.39 4.14 -6.43
CA THR A 64 7.65 3.43 -7.69
C THR A 64 8.07 2.00 -7.37
N LEU A 65 7.13 1.07 -7.45
CA LEU A 65 7.40 -0.36 -7.35
C LEU A 65 7.99 -0.82 -8.69
N THR A 66 9.31 -0.98 -8.77
CA THR A 66 9.95 -1.60 -9.95
C THR A 66 9.64 -3.10 -9.95
N ALA A 67 9.12 -3.59 -11.08
CA ALA A 67 8.85 -5.00 -11.33
C ALA A 67 10.13 -5.82 -11.53
#